data_AF-A0A960DWA2-F1
#
_entry.id   AF-A0A960DWA2-F1
#
_cell.length_a   1.000
_cell.length_b   1.000
_cell.length_c   1.000
_cell.angle_alpha   90.00
_cell.angle_beta   90.00
_cell.angle_gamma   90.00
#
_symmetry.space_group_name_H-M   'P 1'
#
loop_
_entity.id
_entity.type
_entity.pdbx_description
1 polymer ?
#
loop_
_entity_poly.entity_id
_entity_poly.type
_entity_poly.pdbx_seq_one_letter_code
_entity_poly.pdbx_strand_id
1 'polypeptide(L)'
;MFLLDGTWVASATDLVVALRCEYQLLARRAEVAGLIEPVEEGRDVMMARAASLGIDHERAALDREVARHGAGPQGVVVIEQPSVTSRAALEAAHEATVAAIAGGAAVVYQAAFFDGTLHGLADFVVRTPADGRGPLRWEPADTKLARHARAEALLQLAAYAWQLERLGLPAPRDVHLWLGDGSRTHHRDADLRPVLVDRVGRLRQLLDAPVSVPAWGTDDLRWCGWCARCRAAAEARRDVLLVAGVRTDQRATLVDAGLDTIEALGAAAPDAPPEGLRAPVFAKVRAQAALQAAQDASATPEHPEGVVRAEVADPEALALLPPPNPGDVFFDFEGDPLHVDDRWGELGLEYLFGVLTHRDGGPPGATTYFPLWAHDRDAERHALEEFIDWLVARRRTPGLADLHVYHYAPYEVTALKRLVQRYGTRADELDELLKDGVFVDLYGIVRRGVRVSQRSYSIKKLEPLYMGDDERDGEVADGAESVVVYAEFRALVEAGRADEAADRLEALRAYNEYDCLSTLRLRDWLLDRRADPGGGPAPVARPGGATSGGQVLGGAREPLHRLLLPRHQQHGALLQE
;
A
#
# COMPACT_ATOMS: atom_id res chain seq x y z
N MET A 1 10.71 13.63 -17.15
CA MET A 1 11.25 14.25 -18.39
C MET A 1 11.05 15.75 -18.32
N PHE A 2 11.82 16.52 -19.09
CA PHE A 2 11.72 17.97 -19.17
C PHE A 2 12.15 18.48 -20.55
N LEU A 3 11.79 19.72 -20.87
CA LEU A 3 12.20 20.40 -22.09
C LEU A 3 13.41 21.29 -21.79
N LEU A 4 14.49 21.11 -22.53
CA LEU A 4 15.75 21.85 -22.37
C LEU A 4 16.23 22.36 -23.72
N ASP A 5 16.22 23.68 -23.91
CA ASP A 5 16.60 24.35 -25.16
C ASP A 5 15.87 23.78 -26.40
N GLY A 6 14.58 23.47 -26.26
CA GLY A 6 13.76 22.88 -27.33
C GLY A 6 13.98 21.37 -27.55
N THR A 7 14.82 20.71 -26.75
CA THR A 7 15.06 19.27 -26.80
C THR A 7 14.43 18.56 -25.60
N TRP A 8 13.73 17.45 -25.83
CA TRP A 8 13.20 16.62 -24.74
C TRP A 8 14.32 15.81 -24.11
N VAL A 9 14.47 15.94 -22.80
CA VAL A 9 15.41 15.15 -22.00
C VAL A 9 14.64 14.19 -21.12
N ALA A 10 14.93 12.91 -21.26
CA ALA A 10 14.35 11.85 -20.44
C ALA A 10 15.35 11.33 -19.40
N SER A 11 14.83 10.88 -18.26
CA SER A 11 15.61 10.29 -17.19
C SER A 11 15.57 8.76 -17.21
N ALA A 12 16.46 8.10 -16.46
CA ALA A 12 16.34 6.67 -16.19
C ALA A 12 14.98 6.31 -15.53
N THR A 13 14.40 7.21 -14.75
CA THR A 13 13.04 7.06 -14.20
C THR A 13 11.97 7.12 -15.29
N ASP A 14 12.12 8.00 -16.29
CA ASP A 14 11.19 8.06 -17.42
C ASP A 14 11.22 6.77 -18.26
N LEU A 15 12.39 6.13 -18.40
CA LEU A 15 12.51 4.82 -19.02
C LEU A 15 11.70 3.74 -18.27
N VAL A 16 11.75 3.76 -16.94
CA VAL A 16 10.93 2.87 -16.09
C VAL A 16 9.45 3.18 -16.20
N VAL A 17 9.07 4.46 -16.24
CA VAL A 17 7.68 4.88 -16.46
C VAL A 17 7.19 4.38 -17.81
N ALA A 18 7.96 4.56 -18.89
CA ALA A 18 7.61 4.10 -20.23
C ALA A 18 7.43 2.57 -20.30
N LEU A 19 8.29 1.81 -19.59
CA LEU A 19 8.17 0.36 -19.48
C LEU A 19 6.82 -0.06 -18.91
N ARG A 20 6.31 0.68 -17.91
CA ARG A 20 5.05 0.39 -17.22
C ARG A 20 3.83 0.97 -17.95
N CYS A 21 3.95 2.20 -18.44
CA CYS A 21 2.84 3.01 -18.95
C CYS A 21 3.35 4.12 -19.89
N GLU A 22 3.37 3.84 -21.19
CA GLU A 22 3.67 4.81 -22.25
C GLU A 22 2.62 5.95 -22.26
N TYR A 23 1.36 5.65 -21.96
CA TYR A 23 0.32 6.66 -21.80
C TYR A 23 0.67 7.69 -20.71
N GLN A 24 1.16 7.24 -19.55
CA GLN A 24 1.58 8.14 -18.47
C GLN A 24 2.76 9.03 -18.91
N LEU A 25 3.74 8.44 -19.58
CA LEU A 25 4.89 9.14 -20.12
C LEU A 25 4.45 10.28 -21.06
N LEU A 26 3.62 9.96 -22.06
CA LEU A 26 3.16 10.94 -23.05
C LEU A 26 2.18 11.96 -22.47
N ALA A 27 1.33 11.57 -21.53
CA ALA A 27 0.43 12.51 -20.86
C ALA A 27 1.24 13.51 -20.01
N ARG A 28 2.30 13.07 -19.32
CA ARG A 28 3.23 13.99 -18.64
C ARG A 28 3.95 14.90 -19.63
N ARG A 29 4.31 14.40 -20.82
CA ARG A 29 4.91 15.22 -21.89
C ARG A 29 3.94 16.31 -22.37
N ALA A 30 2.67 15.96 -22.59
CA ALA A 30 1.62 16.89 -22.98
C ALA A 30 1.38 17.96 -21.90
N GLU A 31 1.39 17.57 -20.62
CA GLU A 31 1.28 18.46 -19.46
C GLU A 31 2.44 19.45 -19.39
N VAL A 32 3.69 18.98 -19.50
CA VAL A 32 4.88 19.86 -19.52
C VAL A 32 4.86 20.84 -20.71
N ALA A 33 4.23 20.45 -21.81
CA ALA A 33 4.02 21.30 -22.98
C ALA A 33 2.80 22.24 -22.87
N GLY A 34 2.03 22.18 -21.78
CA GLY A 34 0.85 23.01 -21.56
C GLY A 34 -0.37 22.63 -22.41
N LEU A 35 -0.44 21.38 -22.90
CA LEU A 35 -1.57 20.89 -23.71
C LEU A 35 -2.72 20.33 -22.86
N ILE A 36 -2.44 19.94 -21.62
CA ILE A 36 -3.43 19.47 -20.65
C ILE A 36 -3.10 20.08 -19.28
N GLU A 37 -4.12 20.21 -18.44
CA GLU A 37 -3.93 20.59 -17.05
C GLU A 37 -3.17 19.51 -16.29
N PRO A 38 -2.34 19.90 -15.30
CA PRO A 38 -1.72 18.95 -14.38
C PRO A 38 -2.77 18.08 -13.70
N VAL A 39 -2.56 16.78 -13.72
CA VAL A 39 -3.35 15.86 -12.91
C VAL A 39 -2.84 15.97 -11.48
N GLU A 40 -3.74 16.25 -10.54
CA GLU A 40 -3.41 16.24 -9.13
C GLU A 40 -3.01 14.82 -8.72
N GLU A 41 -1.72 14.62 -8.53
CA GLU A 41 -1.19 13.40 -7.94
C GLU A 41 -1.35 13.56 -6.43
N GLY A 42 -2.39 12.93 -5.88
CA GLY A 42 -2.57 12.87 -4.43
C GLY A 42 -1.26 12.41 -3.77
N ARG A 43 -0.91 13.03 -2.63
CA ARG A 43 0.32 12.69 -1.91
C ARG A 43 0.22 11.26 -1.40
N ASP A 44 0.90 10.33 -2.06
CA ASP A 44 1.07 8.98 -1.54
C ASP A 44 2.06 9.05 -0.36
N VAL A 45 1.49 9.12 0.84
CA VAL A 45 2.22 9.28 2.10
C VAL A 45 3.20 8.13 2.34
N MET A 46 2.87 6.92 1.89
CA MET A 46 3.74 5.75 1.95
C MET A 46 4.91 5.87 0.98
N MET A 47 4.68 6.32 -0.25
CA MET A 47 5.77 6.61 -1.18
C MET A 47 6.68 7.72 -0.67
N ALA A 48 6.12 8.78 -0.07
CA ALA A 48 6.91 9.85 0.53
C ALA A 48 7.77 9.33 1.70
N ARG A 49 7.20 8.48 2.56
CA ARG A 49 7.94 7.84 3.66
C ARG A 49 9.03 6.91 3.14
N ALA A 50 8.73 6.06 2.16
CA ALA A 50 9.70 5.17 1.54
C ALA A 50 10.83 5.95 0.84
N ALA A 51 10.53 7.11 0.24
CA ALA A 51 11.54 7.98 -0.35
C ALA A 51 12.48 8.56 0.73
N SER A 52 11.96 9.04 1.85
CA SER A 52 12.77 9.54 2.97
C SER A 52 13.71 8.45 3.52
N LEU A 53 13.16 7.28 3.84
CA LEU A 53 13.96 6.14 4.31
C LEU A 53 14.99 5.68 3.25
N GLY A 54 14.66 5.84 1.97
CA GLY A 54 15.56 5.53 0.86
C GLY A 54 16.79 6.43 0.88
N ILE A 55 16.60 7.74 1.10
CA ILE A 55 17.68 8.72 1.25
C ILE A 55 18.57 8.38 2.46
N ASP A 56 17.97 7.96 3.57
CA ASP A 56 18.72 7.57 4.77
C ASP A 56 19.56 6.30 4.51
N HIS A 57 19.00 5.30 3.83
CA HIS A 57 19.72 4.08 3.44
C HIS A 57 20.86 4.37 2.46
N GLU A 58 20.63 5.25 1.49
CA GLU A 58 21.64 5.71 0.55
C GLU A 58 22.79 6.42 1.27
N ARG A 59 22.47 7.30 2.22
CA ARG A 59 23.47 7.98 3.07
C ARG A 59 24.27 7.01 3.92
N ALA A 60 23.60 6.04 4.56
CA ALA A 60 24.27 5.00 5.31
C ALA A 60 25.20 4.15 4.42
N ALA A 61 24.84 3.93 3.16
CA ALA A 61 25.72 3.28 2.20
C ALA A 61 26.93 4.13 1.83
N LEU A 62 26.73 5.44 1.63
CA LEU A 62 27.82 6.39 1.41
C LEU A 62 28.81 6.39 2.58
N ASP A 63 28.34 6.48 3.81
CA ASP A 63 29.18 6.49 5.01
C ASP A 63 30.04 5.22 5.10
N ARG A 64 29.49 4.05 4.74
CA ARG A 64 30.25 2.79 4.66
C ARG A 64 31.34 2.82 3.60
N GLU A 65 31.09 3.40 2.42
CA GLU A 65 32.11 3.52 1.38
C GLU A 65 33.18 4.55 1.75
N VAL A 66 32.81 5.66 2.39
CA VAL A 66 33.76 6.66 2.91
C VAL A 66 34.65 6.05 3.99
N ALA A 67 34.08 5.26 4.91
CA ALA A 67 34.85 4.54 5.92
C ALA A 67 35.83 3.52 5.31
N ARG A 68 35.47 2.89 4.18
CA ARG A 68 36.30 1.88 3.51
C ARG A 68 37.41 2.49 2.64
N HIS A 69 37.11 3.55 1.90
CA HIS A 69 37.98 4.08 0.85
C HIS A 69 38.59 5.45 1.17
N GLY A 70 38.11 6.11 2.23
CA GLY A 70 38.42 7.50 2.53
C GLY A 70 37.69 8.47 1.60
N ALA A 71 37.47 9.71 2.03
CA ALA A 71 37.00 10.78 1.17
C ALA A 71 38.18 11.38 0.37
N GLY A 72 37.97 11.67 -0.91
CA GLY A 72 38.95 12.37 -1.75
C GLY A 72 39.13 11.80 -3.15
N PRO A 73 40.02 12.38 -3.97
CA PRO A 73 40.11 12.11 -5.42
C PRO A 73 40.37 10.64 -5.82
N GLN A 74 41.04 9.87 -4.96
CA GLN A 74 41.31 8.44 -5.17
C GLN A 74 40.42 7.51 -4.31
N GLY A 75 39.61 8.10 -3.42
CA GLY A 75 38.69 7.40 -2.53
C GLY A 75 37.25 7.56 -3.03
N VAL A 76 36.37 8.10 -2.19
CA VAL A 76 35.01 8.50 -2.55
C VAL A 76 34.98 9.94 -3.03
N VAL A 77 34.48 10.14 -4.25
CA VAL A 77 34.20 11.47 -4.83
C VAL A 77 32.70 11.66 -4.89
N VAL A 78 32.20 12.79 -4.38
CA VAL A 78 30.78 13.15 -4.42
C VAL A 78 30.57 14.14 -5.56
N ILE A 79 29.63 13.84 -6.45
CA ILE A 79 29.20 14.75 -7.50
C ILE A 79 27.99 15.53 -6.99
N GLU A 80 28.02 16.86 -7.14
CA GLU A 80 26.90 17.71 -6.77
C GLU A 80 25.72 17.48 -7.72
N GLN A 81 24.50 17.40 -7.17
CA GLN A 81 23.31 17.19 -7.98
C GLN A 81 23.07 18.38 -8.92
N PRO A 82 23.03 18.17 -10.24
CA PRO A 82 22.87 19.26 -11.19
C PRO A 82 21.44 19.79 -11.20
N SER A 83 21.29 21.08 -11.51
CA SER A 83 19.98 21.63 -11.86
C SER A 83 19.52 21.06 -13.21
N VAL A 84 18.35 20.43 -13.23
CA VAL A 84 17.73 19.89 -14.45
C VAL A 84 17.20 20.97 -15.40
N THR A 85 17.21 22.23 -14.99
CA THR A 85 16.79 23.37 -15.84
C THR A 85 17.94 23.99 -16.63
N SER A 86 19.17 23.52 -16.45
CA SER A 86 20.36 24.09 -17.09
C SER A 86 21.17 23.01 -17.78
N ARG A 87 21.34 23.14 -19.11
CA ARG A 87 22.19 22.27 -19.92
C ARG A 87 23.63 22.28 -19.43
N ALA A 88 24.17 23.48 -19.21
CA ALA A 88 25.53 23.63 -18.71
C ALA A 88 25.74 22.97 -17.34
N ALA A 89 24.71 22.95 -16.47
CA ALA A 89 24.81 22.27 -15.18
C ALA A 89 24.85 20.74 -15.33
N LEU A 90 24.01 20.18 -16.21
CA LEU A 90 24.02 18.75 -16.52
C LEU A 90 25.34 18.31 -17.17
N GLU A 91 25.86 19.10 -18.12
CA GLU A 91 27.15 18.89 -18.76
C GLU A 91 28.31 18.97 -17.75
N ALA A 92 28.31 19.97 -16.87
CA ALA A 92 29.34 20.10 -15.83
C ALA A 92 29.35 18.94 -14.84
N ALA A 93 28.19 18.46 -14.38
CA ALA A 93 28.10 17.30 -13.49
C ALA A 93 28.55 16.00 -14.20
N HIS A 94 28.23 15.88 -15.48
CA HIS A 94 28.73 14.80 -16.33
C HIS A 94 30.25 14.82 -16.45
N GLU A 95 30.84 15.98 -16.77
CA GLU A 95 32.28 16.16 -16.83
C GLU A 95 32.98 15.89 -15.49
N ALA A 96 32.36 16.30 -14.38
CA ALA A 96 32.86 16.01 -13.03
C ALA A 96 32.92 14.49 -12.76
N THR A 97 31.90 13.75 -13.21
CA THR A 97 31.88 12.27 -13.13
C THR A 97 33.01 11.66 -13.95
N VAL A 98 33.21 12.14 -15.18
CA VAL A 98 34.33 11.70 -16.05
C VAL A 98 35.69 11.98 -15.40
N ALA A 99 35.86 13.18 -14.85
CA ALA A 99 37.10 13.58 -14.18
C ALA A 99 37.37 12.73 -12.93
N ALA A 100 36.35 12.39 -12.14
CA ALA A 100 36.48 11.54 -10.97
C ALA A 100 36.94 10.11 -11.35
N ILE A 101 36.34 9.53 -12.39
CA ILE A 101 36.71 8.21 -12.90
C ILE A 101 38.15 8.24 -13.46
N ALA A 102 38.49 9.23 -14.29
CA ALA A 102 39.82 9.39 -14.86
C ALA A 102 40.90 9.63 -13.78
N GLY A 103 40.53 10.31 -12.69
CA GLY A 103 41.38 10.53 -11.50
C GLY A 103 41.61 9.27 -10.65
N GLY A 104 40.93 8.17 -10.97
CA GLY A 104 41.08 6.90 -10.28
C GLY A 104 40.29 6.82 -8.97
N ALA A 105 39.15 7.51 -8.86
CA ALA A 105 38.25 7.37 -7.73
C ALA A 105 37.87 5.89 -7.52
N ALA A 106 37.90 5.45 -6.27
CA ALA A 106 37.42 4.12 -5.88
C ALA A 106 35.90 4.03 -5.99
N VAL A 107 35.20 5.12 -5.63
CA VAL A 107 33.74 5.24 -5.70
C VAL A 107 33.39 6.66 -6.15
N VAL A 108 32.47 6.79 -7.11
CA VAL A 108 31.83 8.07 -7.44
C VAL A 108 30.38 8.00 -6.96
N TYR A 109 30.04 8.82 -5.99
CA TYR A 109 28.69 8.94 -5.45
C TYR A 109 27.90 10.00 -6.22
N GLN A 110 26.63 9.72 -6.51
CA GLN A 110 25.75 10.55 -7.35
C GLN A 110 26.32 10.79 -8.75
N ALA A 111 26.93 9.75 -9.34
CA ALA A 111 27.55 9.83 -10.66
C ALA A 111 26.54 10.25 -11.73
N ALA A 112 26.82 11.38 -12.38
CA ALA A 112 25.90 12.04 -13.31
C ALA A 112 26.23 11.69 -14.76
N PHE A 113 25.21 11.29 -15.50
CA PHE A 113 25.29 10.98 -16.92
C PHE A 113 24.37 11.89 -17.71
N PHE A 114 24.90 12.54 -18.75
CA PHE A 114 24.11 13.34 -19.68
C PHE A 114 24.62 13.18 -21.11
N ASP A 115 23.75 12.78 -22.04
CA ASP A 115 24.10 12.60 -23.47
C ASP A 115 23.43 13.62 -24.41
N GLY A 116 22.79 14.64 -23.84
CA GLY A 116 21.98 15.63 -24.55
C GLY A 116 20.49 15.30 -24.66
N THR A 117 20.12 14.01 -24.57
CA THR A 117 18.73 13.52 -24.66
C THR A 117 18.31 12.64 -23.49
N LEU A 118 19.29 12.06 -22.79
CA LEU A 118 19.13 11.24 -21.60
C LEU A 118 19.97 11.80 -20.46
N HIS A 119 19.37 11.85 -19.27
CA HIS A 119 20.00 12.23 -18.02
C HIS A 119 19.80 11.12 -16.97
N GLY A 120 20.75 10.92 -16.07
CA GLY A 120 20.47 10.19 -14.83
C GLY A 120 21.61 10.24 -13.84
N LEU A 121 21.27 9.91 -12.59
CA LEU A 121 22.17 9.89 -11.45
C LEU A 121 22.20 8.45 -10.93
N ALA A 122 23.34 7.78 -11.06
CA ALA A 122 23.57 6.53 -10.36
C ALA A 122 23.94 6.85 -8.91
N ASP A 123 23.37 6.14 -7.94
CA ASP A 123 23.72 6.39 -6.53
C ASP A 123 25.23 6.22 -6.36
N PHE A 124 25.80 5.16 -6.94
CA PHE A 124 27.23 4.86 -6.91
C PHE A 124 27.74 4.34 -8.25
N VAL A 125 28.99 4.66 -8.56
CA VAL A 125 29.79 3.97 -9.58
C VAL A 125 31.07 3.51 -8.90
N VAL A 126 31.23 2.19 -8.79
CA VAL A 126 32.30 1.57 -8.02
C VAL A 126 33.39 1.01 -8.91
N ARG A 127 34.64 1.26 -8.57
CA ARG A 127 35.79 0.68 -9.24
C ARG A 127 35.95 -0.77 -8.83
N THR A 128 35.86 -1.68 -9.79
CA THR A 128 36.09 -3.10 -9.51
C THR A 128 37.59 -3.35 -9.33
N PRO A 129 38.01 -4.23 -8.40
CA PRO A 129 39.39 -4.67 -8.33
C PRO A 129 39.85 -5.23 -9.68
N ALA A 130 41.07 -4.89 -10.10
CA ALA A 130 41.68 -5.57 -11.23
C ALA A 130 41.90 -7.04 -10.82
N ASP A 131 41.15 -7.97 -11.40
CA ASP A 131 41.28 -9.42 -11.16
C ASP A 131 42.57 -10.02 -11.75
N GLY A 132 43.54 -9.17 -12.11
CA GLY A 132 44.81 -9.53 -12.74
C GLY A 132 44.66 -10.04 -14.19
N ARG A 133 43.46 -10.06 -14.77
CA ARG A 133 43.20 -10.64 -16.10
C ARG A 133 42.41 -9.73 -17.05
N GLY A 134 41.87 -8.60 -16.57
CA GLY A 134 41.15 -7.63 -17.39
C GLY A 134 41.52 -6.16 -17.14
N PRO A 135 41.05 -5.24 -18.00
CA PRO A 135 41.18 -3.81 -17.74
C PRO A 135 40.40 -3.42 -16.49
N LEU A 136 40.83 -2.34 -15.83
CA LEU A 136 40.10 -1.72 -14.73
C LEU A 136 38.69 -1.30 -15.20
N ARG A 137 37.66 -1.62 -14.42
CA ARG A 137 36.26 -1.30 -14.75
C ARG A 137 35.63 -0.49 -13.64
N TRP A 138 34.56 0.20 -14.01
CA TRP A 138 33.66 0.88 -13.11
C TRP A 138 32.26 0.33 -13.36
N GLU A 139 31.56 0.00 -12.28
CA GLU A 139 30.27 -0.67 -12.33
C GLU A 139 29.24 0.15 -11.55
N PRO A 140 28.04 0.38 -12.10
CA PRO A 140 27.02 1.15 -11.41
C PRO A 140 26.40 0.34 -10.28
N ALA A 141 26.06 1.03 -9.21
CA ALA A 141 25.42 0.47 -8.04
C ALA A 141 24.32 1.42 -7.54
N ASP A 142 23.16 0.87 -7.26
CA ASP A 142 22.01 1.59 -6.71
C ASP A 142 21.65 1.02 -5.34
N THR A 143 21.27 1.89 -4.43
CA THR A 143 20.69 1.51 -3.14
C THR A 143 19.19 1.39 -3.25
N LYS A 144 18.61 0.36 -2.64
CA LYS A 144 17.15 0.19 -2.56
C LYS A 144 16.80 -0.35 -1.19
N LEU A 145 15.78 0.23 -0.54
CA LEU A 145 15.20 -0.35 0.68
C LEU A 145 14.59 -1.74 0.42
N ALA A 146 14.05 -1.95 -0.78
CA ALA A 146 13.54 -3.23 -1.20
C ALA A 146 14.64 -4.30 -1.11
N ARG A 147 14.27 -5.50 -0.70
CA ARG A 147 15.20 -6.64 -0.48
C ARG A 147 15.24 -7.63 -1.63
N HIS A 148 14.54 -7.32 -2.71
CA HIS A 148 14.57 -8.10 -3.93
C HIS A 148 14.85 -7.18 -5.11
N ALA A 149 15.70 -7.66 -6.01
CA ALA A 149 15.96 -6.98 -7.27
C ALA A 149 14.67 -6.90 -8.08
N ARG A 150 14.26 -5.67 -8.42
CA ARG A 150 13.16 -5.41 -9.34
C ARG A 150 13.70 -5.15 -10.73
N ALA A 151 13.01 -5.65 -11.76
CA ALA A 151 13.42 -5.48 -13.14
C ALA A 151 13.60 -4.01 -13.53
N GLU A 152 12.80 -3.12 -12.94
CA GLU A 152 12.89 -1.67 -13.16
C GLU A 152 14.20 -1.07 -12.64
N ALA A 153 14.65 -1.49 -11.46
CA ALA A 153 15.92 -1.03 -10.90
C ALA A 153 17.12 -1.55 -11.72
N LEU A 154 17.04 -2.80 -12.19
CA LEU A 154 18.04 -3.38 -13.08
C LEU A 154 18.09 -2.66 -14.44
N LEU A 155 16.95 -2.23 -14.97
CA LEU A 155 16.90 -1.46 -16.21
C LEU A 155 17.56 -0.07 -16.06
N GLN A 156 17.36 0.61 -14.93
CA GLN A 156 18.04 1.87 -14.64
C GLN A 156 19.56 1.68 -14.54
N LEU A 157 20.00 0.66 -13.80
CA LEU A 157 21.42 0.32 -13.69
C LEU A 157 22.06 -0.04 -15.03
N ALA A 158 21.36 -0.81 -15.87
CA ALA A 158 21.81 -1.12 -17.22
C ALA A 158 21.94 0.16 -18.07
N ALA A 159 21.03 1.13 -17.90
CA ALA A 159 21.15 2.43 -18.57
C ALA A 159 22.42 3.17 -18.15
N TYR A 160 22.79 3.15 -16.86
CA TYR A 160 24.04 3.72 -16.38
C TYR A 160 25.28 2.96 -16.87
N ALA A 161 25.21 1.63 -16.91
CA ALA A 161 26.28 0.80 -17.47
C ALA A 161 26.54 1.14 -18.94
N TRP A 162 25.47 1.35 -19.71
CA TRP A 162 25.56 1.79 -21.09
C TRP A 162 26.14 3.20 -21.25
N GLN A 163 25.84 4.13 -20.33
CA GLN A 163 26.44 5.46 -20.35
C GLN A 163 27.94 5.43 -20.02
N LEU A 164 28.38 4.56 -19.11
CA LEU A 164 29.81 4.35 -18.81
C LEU A 164 30.58 3.88 -20.06
N GLU A 165 30.01 2.99 -20.86
CA GLU A 165 30.64 2.59 -22.13
C GLU A 165 30.74 3.73 -23.14
N ARG A 166 29.73 4.60 -23.20
CA ARG A 166 29.73 5.77 -24.09
C ARG A 166 30.77 6.81 -23.70
N LEU A 167 31.27 6.78 -22.45
CA LEU A 167 32.43 7.54 -21.99
C LEU A 167 33.76 6.96 -22.48
N GLY A 168 33.76 5.83 -23.20
CA GLY A 168 34.97 5.14 -23.65
C GLY A 168 35.58 4.21 -22.59
N LEU A 169 34.87 3.96 -21.48
CA LEU A 169 35.31 3.01 -20.45
C LEU A 169 35.05 1.56 -20.89
N PRO A 170 35.82 0.58 -20.39
CA PRO A 170 35.48 -0.82 -20.59
C PRO A 170 34.08 -1.13 -20.07
N ALA A 171 33.30 -1.87 -20.86
CA ALA A 171 31.94 -2.26 -20.49
C ALA A 171 31.86 -2.86 -19.08
N PRO A 172 30.91 -2.42 -18.24
CA PRO A 172 30.64 -3.09 -16.96
C PRO A 172 30.39 -4.58 -17.19
N ARG A 173 30.91 -5.43 -16.32
CA ARG A 173 30.58 -6.86 -16.35
C ARG A 173 29.26 -7.07 -15.62
N ASP A 174 29.15 -6.47 -14.46
CA ASP A 174 28.00 -6.56 -13.57
C ASP A 174 27.46 -5.16 -13.24
N VAL A 175 26.21 -5.14 -12.79
CA VAL A 175 25.58 -4.01 -12.10
C VAL A 175 25.16 -4.46 -10.71
N HIS A 176 25.06 -3.53 -9.76
CA HIS A 176 24.86 -3.87 -8.35
C HIS A 176 23.64 -3.24 -7.73
N LEU A 177 22.93 -4.01 -6.90
CA LEU A 177 21.91 -3.47 -6.00
C LEU A 177 22.34 -3.69 -4.56
N TRP A 178 22.32 -2.62 -3.77
CA TRP A 178 22.63 -2.63 -2.34
C TRP A 178 21.33 -2.50 -1.55
N LEU A 179 20.91 -3.61 -0.95
CA LEU A 179 19.56 -3.81 -0.47
C LEU A 179 19.41 -3.38 1.00
N GLY A 180 18.17 -3.13 1.43
CA GLY A 180 17.84 -2.67 2.79
C GLY A 180 18.13 -3.67 3.90
N ASP A 181 18.44 -4.94 3.59
CA ASP A 181 18.91 -5.95 4.54
C ASP A 181 20.46 -5.99 4.65
N GLY A 182 21.15 -5.07 3.98
CA GLY A 182 22.60 -5.00 3.93
C GLY A 182 23.24 -5.93 2.88
N SER A 183 22.46 -6.79 2.22
CA SER A 183 22.96 -7.65 1.15
C SER A 183 23.28 -6.86 -0.13
N ARG A 184 24.21 -7.39 -0.93
CA ARG A 184 24.55 -6.86 -2.26
C ARG A 184 24.27 -7.94 -3.30
N THR A 185 23.49 -7.60 -4.32
CA THR A 185 23.24 -8.50 -5.45
C THR A 185 23.94 -7.99 -6.69
N HIS A 186 24.42 -8.91 -7.51
CA HIS A 186 25.21 -8.65 -8.71
C HIS A 186 24.50 -9.28 -9.90
N HIS A 187 24.33 -8.52 -10.98
CA HIS A 187 23.59 -8.96 -12.17
C HIS A 187 24.43 -8.61 -13.40
N ARG A 188 24.59 -9.57 -14.32
CA ARG A 188 25.44 -9.35 -15.50
C ARG A 188 24.79 -8.33 -16.42
N ASP A 189 25.54 -7.31 -16.83
CA ASP A 189 25.04 -6.29 -17.79
C ASP A 189 24.61 -6.95 -19.11
N ALA A 190 25.36 -7.96 -19.56
CA ALA A 190 25.08 -8.72 -20.78
C ALA A 190 23.67 -9.35 -20.81
N ASP A 191 23.10 -9.69 -19.66
CA ASP A 191 21.75 -10.26 -19.56
C ASP A 191 20.67 -9.18 -19.65
N LEU A 192 20.99 -7.94 -19.27
CA LEU A 192 20.08 -6.78 -19.22
C LEU A 192 20.10 -5.97 -20.53
N ARG A 193 21.25 -5.97 -21.21
CA ARG A 193 21.55 -5.12 -22.37
C ARG A 193 20.53 -5.23 -23.52
N PRO A 194 20.04 -6.41 -23.93
CA PRO A 194 19.06 -6.50 -25.02
C PRO A 194 17.74 -5.81 -24.68
N VAL A 195 17.30 -5.94 -23.42
CA VAL A 195 16.07 -5.29 -22.94
C VAL A 195 16.26 -3.78 -22.87
N LEU A 196 17.42 -3.31 -22.39
CA LEU A 196 17.74 -1.89 -22.37
C LEU A 196 17.67 -1.26 -23.77
N VAL A 197 18.33 -1.87 -24.75
CA VAL A 197 18.38 -1.33 -26.12
C VAL A 197 16.99 -1.23 -26.73
N ASP A 198 16.16 -2.27 -26.58
CA ASP A 198 14.77 -2.28 -27.03
C ASP A 198 13.97 -1.14 -26.36
N ARG A 199 14.08 -0.99 -25.03
CA ARG A 199 13.31 0.00 -24.28
C ARG A 199 13.75 1.44 -24.53
N VAL A 200 15.05 1.70 -24.66
CA VAL A 200 15.58 3.02 -25.04
C VAL A 200 15.17 3.37 -26.47
N GLY A 201 15.20 2.40 -27.40
CA GLY A 201 14.72 2.58 -28.77
C GLY A 201 13.25 2.98 -28.82
N ARG A 202 12.39 2.26 -28.10
CA ARG A 202 10.96 2.60 -27.98
C ARG A 202 10.75 3.97 -27.31
N LEU A 203 11.46 4.28 -26.24
CA LEU A 203 11.39 5.59 -25.58
C LEU A 203 11.73 6.72 -26.54
N ARG A 204 12.81 6.59 -27.31
CA ARG A 204 13.20 7.58 -28.32
C ARG A 204 12.13 7.74 -29.39
N GLN A 205 11.58 6.64 -29.92
CA GLN A 205 10.47 6.69 -30.87
C GLN A 205 9.27 7.49 -30.34
N LEU A 206 8.91 7.30 -29.07
CA LEU A 206 7.82 8.03 -28.43
C LEU A 206 8.13 9.53 -28.23
N LEU A 207 9.39 9.87 -27.95
CA LEU A 207 9.82 11.25 -27.74
C LEU A 207 10.09 12.01 -29.04
N ASP A 208 10.47 11.32 -30.12
CA ASP A 208 10.68 11.91 -31.44
C ASP A 208 9.36 12.23 -32.15
N ALA A 209 8.27 11.56 -31.77
CA ALA A 209 6.92 11.89 -32.26
C ALA A 209 6.52 13.33 -31.87
N PRO A 210 5.72 14.03 -32.69
CA PRO A 210 5.18 15.35 -32.34
C PRO A 210 4.45 15.33 -31.00
N VAL A 211 4.64 16.38 -30.19
CA VAL A 211 3.93 16.52 -28.92
C VAL A 211 2.43 16.61 -29.20
N SER A 212 1.65 15.74 -28.57
CA SER A 212 0.20 15.69 -28.66
C SER A 212 -0.39 15.15 -27.36
N VAL A 213 -1.69 15.36 -27.16
CA VAL A 213 -2.42 14.70 -26.05
C VAL A 213 -2.61 13.23 -26.44
N PRO A 214 -2.06 12.27 -25.68
CA PRO A 214 -2.24 10.86 -26.01
C PRO A 214 -3.71 10.46 -25.89
N ALA A 215 -4.19 9.68 -26.85
CA ALA A 215 -5.53 9.15 -26.80
C ALA A 215 -5.63 8.02 -25.76
N TRP A 216 -6.61 8.10 -24.87
CA TRP A 216 -6.87 7.05 -23.89
C TRP A 216 -7.39 5.78 -24.56
N GLY A 217 -6.82 4.64 -24.17
CA GLY A 217 -7.32 3.31 -24.55
C GLY A 217 -6.97 2.86 -25.97
N THR A 218 -5.98 3.47 -26.63
CA THR A 218 -5.49 3.02 -27.93
C THR A 218 -4.51 1.84 -27.81
N ASP A 219 -4.49 0.98 -28.83
CA ASP A 219 -3.66 -0.24 -28.83
C ASP A 219 -2.17 0.02 -29.14
N ASP A 220 -1.86 1.20 -29.68
CA ASP A 220 -0.48 1.60 -30.01
C ASP A 220 0.34 2.06 -28.80
N LEU A 221 -0.32 2.30 -27.67
CA LEU A 221 0.28 2.72 -26.41
C LEU A 221 0.04 1.70 -25.31
N ARG A 222 1.12 1.34 -24.60
CA ARG A 222 0.96 0.63 -23.33
C ARG A 222 0.39 1.57 -22.27
N TRP A 223 -0.67 1.16 -21.62
CA TRP A 223 -1.24 1.85 -20.46
C TRP A 223 -1.41 0.87 -19.30
N CYS A 224 -1.25 1.37 -18.08
CA CYS A 224 -1.36 0.53 -16.90
C CYS A 224 -2.80 0.46 -16.37
N GLY A 225 -3.56 1.56 -16.44
CA GLY A 225 -4.95 1.59 -15.94
C GLY A 225 -5.08 1.95 -14.46
N TRP A 226 -3.96 2.03 -13.73
CA TRP A 226 -3.99 2.31 -12.29
C TRP A 226 -3.20 3.55 -11.86
N CYS A 227 -2.30 4.10 -12.67
CA CYS A 227 -1.61 5.35 -12.31
C CYS A 227 -2.59 6.53 -12.37
N ALA A 228 -2.29 7.62 -11.67
CA ALA A 228 -3.18 8.80 -11.58
C ALA A 228 -3.66 9.30 -12.95
N ARG A 229 -2.77 9.35 -13.97
CA ARG A 229 -3.14 9.76 -15.34
C ARG A 229 -4.06 8.78 -16.05
N CYS A 230 -3.88 7.47 -15.86
CA CYS A 230 -4.80 6.47 -16.41
C CYS A 230 -6.17 6.55 -15.72
N ARG A 231 -6.20 6.72 -14.40
CA ARG A 231 -7.45 6.87 -13.63
C ARG A 231 -8.22 8.11 -14.07
N ALA A 232 -7.55 9.27 -14.13
CA ALA A 232 -8.16 10.52 -14.58
C ALA A 232 -8.72 10.40 -16.01
N ALA A 233 -8.00 9.72 -16.90
CA ALA A 233 -8.48 9.48 -18.27
C ALA A 233 -9.70 8.55 -18.33
N ALA A 234 -9.68 7.47 -17.54
CA ALA A 234 -10.82 6.56 -17.42
C ALA A 234 -12.04 7.27 -16.82
N GLU A 235 -11.85 8.08 -15.78
CA GLU A 235 -12.90 8.89 -15.12
C GLU A 235 -13.51 9.91 -16.07
N ALA A 236 -12.68 10.66 -16.79
CA ALA A 236 -13.15 11.64 -17.78
C ALA A 236 -14.00 11.01 -18.89
N ARG A 237 -13.76 9.74 -19.23
CA ARG A 237 -14.52 9.00 -20.24
C ARG A 237 -15.62 8.10 -19.68
N ARG A 238 -15.79 8.04 -18.35
CA ARG A 238 -16.66 7.06 -17.68
C ARG A 238 -16.40 5.64 -18.18
N ASP A 239 -15.12 5.33 -18.40
CA ASP A 239 -14.66 4.13 -19.08
C ASP A 239 -15.10 2.87 -18.34
N VAL A 240 -15.45 1.83 -19.09
CA VAL A 240 -15.91 0.54 -18.55
C VAL A 240 -14.88 -0.13 -17.62
N LEU A 241 -13.60 0.24 -17.70
CA LEU A 241 -12.55 -0.19 -16.76
C LEU A 241 -12.83 0.23 -15.30
N LEU A 242 -13.66 1.26 -15.08
CA LEU A 242 -14.07 1.71 -13.75
C LEU A 242 -15.14 0.81 -13.10
N VAL A 243 -15.72 -0.13 -13.85
CA VAL A 243 -16.68 -1.10 -13.31
C VAL A 243 -15.93 -2.12 -12.44
N ALA A 244 -16.36 -2.26 -11.19
CA ALA A 244 -15.67 -3.09 -10.21
C ALA A 244 -15.55 -4.55 -10.70
N GLY A 245 -14.31 -5.04 -10.80
CA GLY A 245 -14.05 -6.40 -11.26
C GLY A 245 -13.99 -6.59 -12.77
N VAL A 246 -14.17 -5.53 -13.58
CA VAL A 246 -13.74 -5.53 -14.99
C VAL A 246 -12.22 -5.52 -15.04
N ARG A 247 -11.65 -6.44 -15.79
CA ARG A 247 -10.21 -6.53 -16.05
C ARG A 247 -9.86 -5.90 -17.40
N THR A 248 -8.58 -5.59 -17.59
CA THR A 248 -8.04 -5.00 -18.84
C THR A 248 -8.36 -5.83 -20.09
N ASP A 249 -8.27 -7.15 -20.01
CA ASP A 249 -8.62 -8.06 -21.12
C ASP A 249 -10.12 -7.99 -21.45
N GLN A 250 -10.98 -7.90 -20.43
CA GLN A 250 -12.42 -7.75 -20.61
C GLN A 250 -12.80 -6.39 -21.15
N ARG A 251 -12.10 -5.33 -20.75
CA ARG A 251 -12.30 -3.97 -21.27
C ARG A 251 -12.14 -3.94 -22.79
N ALA A 252 -11.10 -4.56 -23.35
CA ALA A 252 -10.89 -4.62 -24.80
C ALA A 252 -12.10 -5.25 -25.51
N THR A 253 -12.53 -6.42 -25.05
CA THR A 253 -13.71 -7.12 -25.59
C THR A 253 -15.00 -6.30 -25.48
N LEU A 254 -15.18 -5.56 -24.39
CA LEU A 254 -16.34 -4.69 -24.17
C LEU A 254 -16.32 -3.47 -25.10
N VAL A 255 -15.16 -2.83 -25.25
CA VAL A 255 -14.96 -1.68 -26.15
C VAL A 255 -15.20 -2.08 -27.61
N ASP A 256 -14.68 -3.23 -28.05
CA ASP A 256 -14.90 -3.76 -29.41
C ASP A 256 -16.39 -4.02 -29.70
N ALA A 257 -17.17 -4.31 -28.65
CA ALA A 257 -18.62 -4.49 -28.72
C ALA A 257 -19.42 -3.18 -28.56
N GLY A 258 -18.75 -2.02 -28.45
CA GLY A 258 -19.39 -0.72 -28.25
C GLY A 258 -19.91 -0.48 -26.81
N LEU A 259 -19.42 -1.24 -25.84
CA LEU A 259 -19.75 -1.13 -24.41
C LEU A 259 -18.59 -0.47 -23.65
N ASP A 260 -18.18 0.71 -24.12
CA ASP A 260 -16.97 1.42 -23.67
C ASP A 260 -17.17 2.27 -22.41
N THR A 261 -18.41 2.51 -21.99
CA THR A 261 -18.75 3.27 -20.77
C THR A 261 -19.48 2.44 -19.71
N ILE A 262 -19.45 2.90 -18.46
CA ILE A 262 -20.23 2.33 -17.34
C ILE A 262 -21.72 2.26 -17.72
N GLU A 263 -22.26 3.33 -18.31
CA GLU A 263 -23.66 3.42 -18.74
C GLU A 263 -23.98 2.42 -19.85
N ALA A 264 -23.15 2.36 -20.89
CA ALA A 264 -23.36 1.47 -22.02
C ALA A 264 -23.37 0.01 -21.56
N LEU A 265 -22.42 -0.40 -20.71
CA LEU A 265 -22.41 -1.73 -20.14
C LEU A 265 -23.62 -1.96 -19.22
N GLY A 266 -23.98 -1.02 -18.35
CA GLY A 266 -25.11 -1.16 -17.44
C GLY A 266 -26.47 -1.29 -18.14
N ALA A 267 -26.63 -0.64 -19.29
CA ALA A 267 -27.85 -0.67 -20.11
C ALA A 267 -27.90 -1.81 -21.14
N ALA A 268 -26.83 -2.60 -21.28
CA ALA A 268 -26.76 -3.68 -22.27
C ALA A 268 -27.83 -4.75 -22.04
N ALA A 269 -28.29 -5.39 -23.12
CA ALA A 269 -29.24 -6.49 -23.02
C ALA A 269 -28.61 -7.71 -22.32
N PRO A 270 -29.31 -8.40 -21.40
CA PRO A 270 -28.75 -9.50 -20.62
C PRO A 270 -28.32 -10.71 -21.45
N ASP A 271 -29.00 -10.95 -22.57
CA ASP A 271 -28.89 -12.17 -23.38
C ASP A 271 -27.96 -12.01 -24.60
N ALA A 272 -27.18 -10.94 -24.65
CA ALA A 272 -26.27 -10.62 -25.76
C ALA A 272 -24.83 -10.40 -25.25
N PRO A 273 -24.16 -11.43 -24.69
CA PRO A 273 -22.76 -11.30 -24.31
C PRO A 273 -21.87 -11.07 -25.55
N PRO A 274 -20.89 -10.15 -25.48
CA PRO A 274 -19.89 -10.00 -26.52
C PRO A 274 -19.13 -11.29 -26.82
N GLU A 275 -18.69 -11.46 -28.07
CA GLU A 275 -17.82 -12.57 -28.45
C GLU A 275 -16.53 -12.57 -27.60
N GLY A 276 -16.12 -13.74 -27.11
CA GLY A 276 -14.98 -13.87 -26.19
C GLY A 276 -15.32 -13.68 -24.71
N LEU A 277 -16.51 -13.18 -24.35
CA LEU A 277 -16.95 -13.05 -22.97
C LEU A 277 -18.03 -14.08 -22.61
N ARG A 278 -17.75 -14.92 -21.59
CA ARG A 278 -18.71 -15.93 -21.12
C ARG A 278 -19.95 -15.28 -20.51
N ALA A 279 -21.14 -15.81 -20.81
CA ALA A 279 -22.42 -15.26 -20.34
C ALA A 279 -22.49 -14.99 -18.82
N PRO A 280 -22.01 -15.87 -17.91
CA PRO A 280 -22.03 -15.57 -16.47
C PRO A 280 -21.12 -14.41 -16.08
N VAL A 281 -19.99 -14.24 -16.78
CA VAL A 281 -19.06 -13.13 -16.55
C VAL A 281 -19.68 -11.83 -17.02
N PHE A 282 -20.26 -11.83 -18.23
CA PHE A 282 -20.97 -10.68 -18.78
C PHE A 282 -22.12 -10.25 -17.86
N ALA A 283 -22.97 -11.18 -17.43
CA ALA A 283 -24.07 -10.90 -16.52
C ALA A 283 -23.60 -10.24 -15.21
N LYS A 284 -22.47 -10.71 -14.65
CA LYS A 284 -21.88 -10.14 -13.44
C LYS A 284 -21.40 -8.70 -13.64
N VAL A 285 -20.61 -8.43 -14.67
CA VAL A 285 -20.06 -7.08 -14.90
C VAL A 285 -21.14 -6.10 -15.36
N ARG A 286 -22.14 -6.56 -16.11
CA ARG A 286 -23.33 -5.78 -16.51
C ARG A 286 -24.13 -5.31 -15.30
N ALA A 287 -24.46 -6.24 -14.38
CA ALA A 287 -25.20 -5.89 -13.17
C ALA A 287 -24.41 -4.96 -12.25
N GLN A 288 -23.10 -5.15 -12.15
CA GLN A 288 -22.20 -4.24 -11.44
C GLN A 288 -22.21 -2.83 -12.06
N ALA A 289 -22.10 -2.73 -13.38
CA ALA A 289 -22.15 -1.46 -14.10
C ALA A 289 -23.49 -0.75 -13.92
N ALA A 290 -24.60 -1.49 -13.95
CA ALA A 290 -25.94 -0.95 -13.71
C ALA A 290 -26.09 -0.33 -12.31
N LEU A 291 -25.58 -0.99 -11.26
CA LEU A 291 -25.59 -0.44 -9.90
C LEU A 291 -24.70 0.80 -9.77
N GLN A 292 -23.50 0.79 -10.35
CA GLN A 292 -22.59 1.93 -10.37
C GLN A 292 -23.20 3.13 -11.11
N ALA A 293 -23.80 2.92 -12.28
CA ALA A 293 -24.51 3.96 -13.03
C ALA A 293 -25.69 4.53 -12.22
N ALA A 294 -26.42 3.69 -11.48
CA ALA A 294 -27.54 4.12 -10.65
C ALA A 294 -27.10 4.95 -9.43
N GLN A 295 -25.94 4.67 -8.84
CA GLN A 295 -25.34 5.52 -7.82
C GLN A 295 -24.95 6.88 -8.42
N ASP A 296 -24.18 6.88 -9.51
CA ASP A 296 -23.71 8.11 -10.15
C ASP A 296 -24.89 9.00 -10.60
N ALA A 297 -25.98 8.41 -11.10
CA ALA A 297 -27.20 9.13 -11.48
C ALA A 297 -27.99 9.70 -10.29
N SER A 298 -27.69 9.26 -9.06
CA SER A 298 -28.31 9.77 -7.83
C SER A 298 -27.51 10.89 -7.15
N ALA A 299 -26.40 11.34 -7.76
CA ALA A 299 -25.58 12.42 -7.22
C ALA A 299 -26.38 13.74 -7.12
N THR A 300 -26.24 14.41 -5.97
CA THR A 300 -26.79 15.74 -5.70
C THR A 300 -25.68 16.64 -5.15
N PRO A 301 -25.86 17.97 -5.06
CA PRO A 301 -24.88 18.84 -4.39
C PRO A 301 -24.56 18.41 -2.96
N GLU A 302 -25.53 17.83 -2.24
CA GLU A 302 -25.38 17.31 -0.88
C GLU A 302 -24.70 15.93 -0.85
N HIS A 303 -24.81 15.16 -1.93
CA HIS A 303 -24.21 13.82 -2.07
C HIS A 303 -23.52 13.69 -3.44
N PRO A 304 -22.34 14.29 -3.64
CA PRO A 304 -21.70 14.39 -4.95
C PRO A 304 -21.26 13.02 -5.51
N GLU A 305 -21.03 12.03 -4.65
CA GLU A 305 -20.74 10.63 -5.06
C GLU A 305 -22.02 9.79 -5.29
N GLY A 306 -23.20 10.35 -5.07
CA GLY A 306 -24.47 9.64 -5.10
C GLY A 306 -24.71 8.73 -3.88
N VAL A 307 -25.88 8.08 -3.87
CA VAL A 307 -26.30 7.19 -2.79
C VAL A 307 -25.78 5.77 -3.04
N VAL A 308 -25.05 5.23 -2.07
CA VAL A 308 -24.54 3.86 -2.12
C VAL A 308 -25.69 2.86 -2.04
N ARG A 309 -25.66 1.89 -2.95
CA ARG A 309 -26.66 0.84 -3.10
C ARG A 309 -26.00 -0.52 -2.98
N ALA A 310 -26.76 -1.47 -2.45
CA ALA A 310 -26.33 -2.86 -2.36
C ALA A 310 -27.51 -3.79 -2.66
N GLU A 311 -27.20 -4.96 -3.19
CA GLU A 311 -28.15 -6.06 -3.37
C GLU A 311 -27.48 -7.39 -3.00
N VAL A 312 -28.29 -8.36 -2.59
CA VAL A 312 -27.81 -9.73 -2.35
C VAL A 312 -27.56 -10.40 -3.70
N ALA A 313 -26.29 -10.72 -3.98
CA ALA A 313 -25.85 -11.38 -5.20
C ALA A 313 -25.86 -12.91 -5.07
N ASP A 314 -25.51 -13.44 -3.88
CA ASP A 314 -25.47 -14.87 -3.58
C ASP A 314 -25.93 -15.12 -2.14
N PRO A 315 -27.21 -15.49 -1.91
CA PRO A 315 -27.72 -15.81 -0.58
C PRO A 315 -26.98 -16.98 0.10
N GLU A 316 -26.44 -17.94 -0.66
CA GLU A 316 -25.69 -19.06 -0.10
C GLU A 316 -24.37 -18.62 0.52
N ALA A 317 -23.75 -17.56 -0.03
CA ALA A 317 -22.55 -16.97 0.54
C ALA A 317 -22.82 -16.30 1.88
N LEU A 318 -23.96 -15.62 2.04
CA LEU A 318 -24.37 -15.04 3.33
C LEU A 318 -24.72 -16.12 4.36
N ALA A 319 -25.17 -17.29 3.92
CA ALA A 319 -25.45 -18.42 4.80
C ALA A 319 -24.19 -19.00 5.49
N LEU A 320 -22.99 -18.68 4.98
CA LEU A 320 -21.70 -19.05 5.59
C LEU A 320 -21.40 -18.26 6.86
N LEU A 321 -22.11 -17.16 7.13
CA LEU A 321 -21.95 -16.43 8.39
C LEU A 321 -22.39 -17.30 9.57
N PRO A 322 -21.52 -17.48 10.58
CA PRO A 322 -21.90 -18.21 11.78
C PRO A 322 -22.95 -17.43 12.59
N PRO A 323 -23.73 -18.11 13.44
CA PRO A 323 -24.61 -17.45 14.39
C PRO A 323 -23.81 -16.52 15.33
N PRO A 324 -24.34 -15.34 15.69
CA PRO A 324 -23.70 -14.47 16.67
C PRO A 324 -23.47 -15.17 18.01
N ASN A 325 -22.29 -14.94 18.59
CA ASN A 325 -21.94 -15.37 19.94
C ASN A 325 -21.58 -14.14 20.80
N PRO A 326 -21.98 -14.06 22.09
CA PRO A 326 -21.55 -12.99 22.99
C PRO A 326 -20.02 -12.88 23.12
N GLY A 327 -19.32 -13.98 22.86
CA GLY A 327 -17.87 -14.11 22.89
C GLY A 327 -17.18 -13.59 21.64
N ASP A 328 -17.93 -13.25 20.58
CA ASP A 328 -17.39 -12.78 19.30
C ASP A 328 -16.40 -11.62 19.48
N VAL A 329 -15.37 -11.65 18.63
CA VAL A 329 -14.26 -10.72 18.63
C VAL A 329 -14.16 -10.07 17.25
N PHE A 330 -13.95 -8.77 17.21
CA PHE A 330 -13.71 -8.00 15.99
C PHE A 330 -12.28 -7.49 16.05
N PHE A 331 -11.49 -7.90 15.08
CA PHE A 331 -10.04 -7.84 15.14
C PHE A 331 -9.47 -7.12 13.92
N ASP A 332 -8.51 -6.24 14.18
CA ASP A 332 -7.78 -5.51 13.15
C ASP A 332 -6.33 -5.26 13.57
N PHE A 333 -5.43 -5.12 12.59
CA PHE A 333 -4.01 -4.81 12.80
C PHE A 333 -3.66 -3.44 12.26
N GLU A 334 -2.84 -2.71 13.00
CA GLU A 334 -2.00 -1.68 12.39
C GLU A 334 -0.55 -2.13 12.34
N GLY A 335 0.06 -1.94 11.17
CA GLY A 335 1.44 -2.32 10.94
C GLY A 335 2.21 -1.30 10.13
N ASP A 336 3.50 -1.19 10.40
CA ASP A 336 4.46 -0.41 9.65
C ASP A 336 5.31 -1.36 8.80
N PRO A 337 5.00 -1.55 7.49
CA PRO A 337 5.72 -2.47 6.63
C PRO A 337 7.16 -2.01 6.34
N LEU A 338 7.49 -0.75 6.62
CA LEU A 338 8.81 -0.16 6.41
C LEU A 338 9.67 -0.16 7.68
N HIS A 339 9.14 -0.63 8.81
CA HIS A 339 9.90 -0.75 10.04
C HIS A 339 11.11 -1.68 9.86
N VAL A 340 12.27 -1.22 10.32
CA VAL A 340 13.53 -1.95 10.33
C VAL A 340 13.99 -2.08 11.78
N ASP A 341 14.43 -3.27 12.17
CA ASP A 341 15.08 -3.53 13.45
C ASP A 341 16.54 -3.97 13.17
N ASP A 342 17.53 -3.31 13.76
CA ASP A 342 18.95 -3.61 13.51
C ASP A 342 19.36 -5.03 13.93
N ARG A 343 18.64 -5.63 14.89
CA ARG A 343 18.89 -6.99 15.40
C ARG A 343 18.21 -8.05 14.54
N TRP A 344 17.11 -7.67 13.89
CA TRP A 344 16.30 -8.57 13.07
C TRP A 344 16.31 -8.05 11.64
N GLY A 345 17.13 -8.66 10.79
CA GLY A 345 17.21 -8.34 9.37
C GLY A 345 15.92 -8.62 8.57
N GLU A 346 14.72 -8.45 9.13
CA GLU A 346 13.35 -8.61 8.62
C GLU A 346 12.52 -7.31 8.75
N LEU A 347 11.86 -6.89 7.66
CA LEU A 347 11.00 -5.69 7.63
C LEU A 347 9.65 -5.94 8.32
N GLY A 348 9.00 -4.84 8.69
CA GLY A 348 7.57 -4.79 8.99
C GLY A 348 7.27 -5.06 10.45
N LEU A 349 6.55 -4.19 11.15
CA LEU A 349 6.16 -4.35 12.56
C LEU A 349 4.65 -4.14 12.67
N GLU A 350 3.91 -5.12 13.16
CA GLU A 350 2.53 -4.94 13.62
C GLU A 350 2.59 -4.24 14.98
N TYR A 351 2.30 -2.94 15.00
CA TYR A 351 2.49 -2.11 16.18
C TYR A 351 1.23 -1.99 17.05
N LEU A 352 0.06 -2.37 16.52
CA LEU A 352 -1.19 -2.39 17.26
C LEU A 352 -2.04 -3.60 16.88
N PHE A 353 -2.44 -4.38 17.88
CA PHE A 353 -3.46 -5.41 17.77
C PHE A 353 -4.75 -4.82 18.34
N GLY A 354 -5.68 -4.51 17.45
CA GLY A 354 -7.00 -4.00 17.76
C GLY A 354 -7.95 -5.11 18.13
N VAL A 355 -8.55 -5.05 19.31
CA VAL A 355 -9.52 -6.06 19.73
C VAL A 355 -10.75 -5.39 20.31
N LEU A 356 -11.90 -5.66 19.70
CA LEU A 356 -13.20 -5.19 20.14
C LEU A 356 -14.11 -6.38 20.44
N THR A 357 -14.78 -6.34 21.59
CA THR A 357 -15.75 -7.34 22.02
C THR A 357 -17.06 -6.70 22.44
N HIS A 358 -18.11 -7.51 22.58
CA HIS A 358 -19.34 -7.09 23.27
C HIS A 358 -19.02 -6.85 24.75
N ARG A 359 -19.56 -5.77 25.32
CA ARG A 359 -19.36 -5.42 26.72
C ARG A 359 -20.19 -6.31 27.62
N ASP A 360 -19.51 -7.05 28.50
CA ASP A 360 -20.16 -7.91 29.50
C ASP A 360 -21.10 -7.10 30.41
N GLY A 361 -22.37 -7.50 30.47
CA GLY A 361 -23.39 -6.82 31.27
C GLY A 361 -23.77 -5.41 30.79
N GLY A 362 -23.31 -5.00 29.61
CA GLY A 362 -23.72 -3.75 28.96
C GLY A 362 -25.11 -3.83 28.32
N PRO A 363 -25.71 -2.67 27.93
CA PRO A 363 -26.88 -2.68 27.06
C PRO A 363 -26.52 -3.30 25.69
N PRO A 364 -27.52 -3.79 24.92
CA PRO A 364 -27.30 -4.31 23.58
C PRO A 364 -26.50 -3.32 22.72
N GLY A 365 -25.47 -3.82 22.04
CA GLY A 365 -24.58 -3.01 21.20
C GLY A 365 -23.47 -2.26 21.95
N ALA A 366 -23.39 -2.36 23.28
CA ALA A 366 -22.23 -1.83 24.00
C ALA A 366 -20.98 -2.67 23.73
N THR A 367 -19.87 -2.01 23.44
CA THR A 367 -18.60 -2.64 23.09
C THR A 367 -17.52 -2.37 24.14
N THR A 368 -16.45 -3.15 24.11
CA THR A 368 -15.21 -2.90 24.86
C THR A 368 -14.04 -3.11 23.92
N TYR A 369 -13.22 -2.07 23.77
CA TYR A 369 -12.01 -2.09 22.96
C TYR A 369 -10.77 -2.16 23.85
N PHE A 370 -9.79 -2.95 23.46
CA PHE A 370 -8.50 -3.00 24.14
C PHE A 370 -7.35 -3.09 23.10
N PRO A 371 -6.41 -2.13 23.14
CA PRO A 371 -5.24 -2.14 22.27
C PRO A 371 -4.08 -2.94 22.89
N LEU A 372 -3.43 -3.81 22.11
CA LEU A 372 -2.11 -4.36 22.46
C LEU A 372 -1.04 -3.69 21.60
N TRP A 373 -0.19 -2.86 22.23
CA TRP A 373 0.84 -2.09 21.56
C TRP A 373 2.17 -2.84 21.47
N ALA A 374 2.84 -2.70 20.34
CA ALA A 374 4.17 -3.24 20.10
C ALA A 374 5.06 -2.19 19.43
N HIS A 375 6.08 -1.73 20.13
CA HIS A 375 6.98 -0.68 19.64
C HIS A 375 8.36 -1.17 19.23
N ASP A 376 8.58 -2.47 19.38
CA ASP A 376 9.76 -3.23 18.98
C ASP A 376 9.36 -4.71 18.82
N ARG A 377 10.32 -5.52 18.36
CA ARG A 377 10.13 -6.96 18.11
C ARG A 377 9.81 -7.77 19.34
N ASP A 378 10.40 -7.41 20.48
CA ASP A 378 10.16 -8.12 21.72
C ASP A 378 8.71 -7.88 22.17
N ALA A 379 8.23 -6.63 22.09
CA ALA A 379 6.84 -6.27 22.36
C ALA A 379 5.85 -6.89 21.35
N GLU A 380 6.18 -6.95 20.06
CA GLU A 380 5.34 -7.59 19.03
C GLU A 380 5.15 -9.09 19.32
N ARG A 381 6.22 -9.77 19.75
CA ARG A 381 6.14 -11.15 20.21
C ARG A 381 5.23 -11.30 21.43
N HIS A 382 5.36 -10.43 22.43
CA HIS A 382 4.51 -10.50 23.63
C HIS A 382 3.04 -10.22 23.30
N ALA A 383 2.76 -9.23 22.45
CA ALA A 383 1.39 -8.91 22.02
C ALA A 383 0.73 -10.10 21.27
N LEU A 384 1.49 -10.80 20.42
CA LEU A 384 1.04 -12.03 19.77
C LEU A 384 0.70 -13.13 20.79
N GLU A 385 1.63 -13.41 21.71
CA GLU A 385 1.45 -14.44 22.74
C GLU A 385 0.22 -14.12 23.61
N GLU A 386 0.08 -12.86 24.04
CA GLU A 386 -1.03 -12.38 24.84
C GLU A 386 -2.37 -12.49 24.10
N PHE A 387 -2.43 -12.08 22.83
CA PHE A 387 -3.64 -12.17 22.02
C PHE A 387 -4.14 -13.62 21.86
N ILE A 388 -3.23 -14.54 21.51
CA ILE A 388 -3.59 -15.95 21.32
C ILE A 388 -3.99 -16.60 22.64
N ASP A 389 -3.24 -16.36 23.72
CA ASP A 389 -3.54 -16.91 25.05
C ASP A 389 -4.89 -16.40 25.56
N TRP A 390 -5.19 -15.12 25.33
CA TRP A 390 -6.47 -14.52 25.66
C TRP A 390 -7.63 -15.15 24.87
N LEU A 391 -7.49 -15.36 23.55
CA LEU A 391 -8.51 -16.03 22.73
C LEU A 391 -8.79 -17.46 23.21
N VAL A 392 -7.73 -18.23 23.49
CA VAL A 392 -7.86 -19.60 24.01
C VAL A 392 -8.56 -19.61 25.37
N ALA A 393 -8.21 -18.70 26.27
CA ALA A 393 -8.87 -18.56 27.56
C ALA A 393 -10.35 -18.15 27.42
N ARG A 394 -10.65 -17.22 26.51
CA ARG A 394 -12.01 -16.75 26.25
C ARG A 394 -12.89 -17.89 25.74
N ARG A 395 -12.42 -18.73 24.82
CA ARG A 395 -13.15 -19.92 24.34
C ARG A 395 -13.45 -20.94 25.45
N ARG A 396 -12.63 -20.99 26.51
CA ARG A 396 -12.89 -21.87 27.67
C ARG A 396 -13.95 -21.33 28.62
N THR A 397 -14.40 -20.09 28.43
CA THR A 397 -15.46 -19.50 29.26
C THR A 397 -16.82 -20.06 28.86
N PRO A 398 -17.65 -20.56 29.81
CA PRO A 398 -18.97 -21.09 29.50
C PRO A 398 -19.84 -20.09 28.73
N GLY A 399 -20.42 -20.55 27.62
CA GLY A 399 -21.23 -19.73 26.72
C GLY A 399 -20.45 -19.03 25.60
N LEU A 400 -19.11 -19.03 25.64
CA LEU A 400 -18.25 -18.38 24.64
C LEU A 400 -17.45 -19.38 23.77
N ALA A 401 -17.69 -20.68 23.91
CA ALA A 401 -16.91 -21.72 23.22
C ALA A 401 -16.99 -21.63 21.67
N ASP A 402 -18.15 -21.20 21.17
CA ASP A 402 -18.45 -21.03 19.74
C ASP A 402 -18.24 -19.58 19.27
N LEU A 403 -17.41 -18.81 19.97
CA LEU A 403 -17.02 -17.47 19.50
C LEU A 403 -16.28 -17.54 18.17
N HIS A 404 -16.44 -16.49 17.38
CA HIS A 404 -15.65 -16.27 16.18
C HIS A 404 -14.85 -14.98 16.28
N VAL A 405 -13.72 -14.94 15.57
CA VAL A 405 -12.90 -13.74 15.36
C VAL A 405 -13.17 -13.25 13.95
N TYR A 406 -13.91 -12.14 13.83
CA TYR A 406 -14.21 -11.50 12.56
C TYR A 406 -13.11 -10.50 12.23
N HIS A 407 -12.69 -10.53 10.97
CA HIS A 407 -11.72 -9.61 10.43
C HIS A 407 -12.12 -9.27 8.99
N TYR A 408 -11.67 -8.13 8.47
CA TYR A 408 -12.13 -7.72 7.15
C TYR A 408 -11.42 -8.48 6.04
N ALA A 409 -10.10 -8.72 6.09
CA ALA A 409 -9.37 -9.21 4.92
C ALA A 409 -8.44 -10.40 5.22
N PRO A 410 -7.93 -11.14 4.22
CA PRO A 410 -6.98 -12.23 4.47
C PRO A 410 -5.66 -11.80 5.16
N TYR A 411 -5.40 -10.50 5.25
CA TYR A 411 -4.18 -9.95 5.83
C TYR A 411 -4.01 -10.36 7.29
N GLU A 412 -5.04 -10.23 8.13
CA GLU A 412 -4.94 -10.48 9.58
C GLU A 412 -4.50 -11.92 9.89
N VAL A 413 -5.13 -12.92 9.28
CA VAL A 413 -4.75 -14.34 9.44
C VAL A 413 -3.36 -14.62 8.86
N THR A 414 -3.00 -13.96 7.75
CA THR A 414 -1.66 -14.09 7.16
C THR A 414 -0.59 -13.49 8.06
N ALA A 415 -0.87 -12.34 8.69
CA ALA A 415 0.00 -11.68 9.64
C ALA A 415 0.18 -12.56 10.89
N LEU A 416 -0.89 -13.10 11.49
CA LEU A 416 -0.79 -14.02 12.62
C LEU A 416 0.10 -15.23 12.31
N LYS A 417 -0.10 -15.89 11.17
CA LYS A 417 0.73 -17.03 10.73
C LYS A 417 2.20 -16.62 10.58
N ARG A 418 2.45 -15.46 9.97
CA ARG A 418 3.80 -14.91 9.78
C ARG A 418 4.46 -14.62 11.14
N LEU A 419 3.74 -14.03 12.10
CA LEU A 419 4.27 -13.70 13.42
C LEU A 419 4.56 -14.96 14.25
N VAL A 420 3.64 -15.93 14.27
CA VAL A 420 3.85 -17.26 14.89
C VAL A 420 5.08 -17.95 14.32
N GLN A 421 5.24 -17.95 12.99
CA GLN A 421 6.40 -18.53 12.34
C GLN A 421 7.70 -17.77 12.68
N ARG A 422 7.65 -16.44 12.64
CA ARG A 422 8.79 -15.55 12.93
C ARG A 422 9.30 -15.75 14.36
N TYR A 423 8.39 -15.81 15.33
CA TYR A 423 8.74 -15.89 16.75
C TYR A 423 8.84 -17.31 17.30
N GLY A 424 8.37 -18.31 16.55
CA GLY A 424 8.42 -19.71 16.97
C GLY A 424 7.59 -19.98 18.23
N THR A 425 6.44 -19.30 18.37
CA THR A 425 5.57 -19.34 19.56
C THR A 425 4.12 -19.47 19.14
N ARG A 426 3.30 -20.13 19.99
CA ARG A 426 1.83 -20.30 19.80
C ARG A 426 1.37 -20.93 18.48
N ALA A 427 2.21 -21.78 17.89
CA ALA A 427 1.91 -22.43 16.62
C ALA A 427 0.76 -23.43 16.73
N ASP A 428 0.75 -24.24 17.78
CA ASP A 428 -0.28 -25.27 17.99
C ASP A 428 -1.62 -24.62 18.29
N GLU A 429 -1.64 -23.59 19.14
CA GLU A 429 -2.85 -22.85 19.51
C GLU A 429 -3.47 -22.14 18.30
N LEU A 430 -2.66 -21.47 17.47
CA LEU A 430 -3.18 -20.84 16.25
C LEU A 430 -3.69 -21.88 15.25
N ASP A 431 -2.98 -23.00 15.08
CA ASP A 431 -3.39 -24.08 14.18
C ASP A 431 -4.73 -24.71 14.61
N GLU A 432 -4.94 -24.94 15.91
CA GLU A 432 -6.23 -25.38 16.45
C GLU A 432 -7.36 -24.37 16.17
N LEU A 433 -7.15 -23.07 16.44
CA LEU A 433 -8.14 -22.03 16.16
C LEU A 433 -8.51 -21.96 14.67
N LEU A 434 -7.53 -22.13 13.77
CA LEU A 434 -7.75 -22.15 12.32
C LEU A 434 -8.52 -23.38 11.87
N LYS A 435 -8.19 -24.57 12.40
CA LYS A 435 -8.90 -25.82 12.11
C LYS A 435 -10.35 -25.79 12.58
N ASP A 436 -10.59 -25.16 13.73
CA ASP A 436 -11.93 -24.98 14.31
C ASP A 436 -12.76 -23.94 13.55
N GLY A 437 -12.19 -23.24 12.56
CA GLY A 437 -12.91 -22.22 11.78
C GLY A 437 -13.24 -20.96 12.58
N VAL A 438 -12.46 -20.66 13.63
CA VAL A 438 -12.71 -19.51 14.52
C VAL A 438 -12.60 -18.18 13.78
N PHE A 439 -11.69 -18.07 12.80
CA PHE A 439 -11.49 -16.84 12.04
C PHE A 439 -12.45 -16.73 10.85
N VAL A 440 -13.18 -15.62 10.76
CA VAL A 440 -14.17 -15.35 9.71
C VAL A 440 -13.75 -14.13 8.88
N ASP A 441 -13.39 -14.40 7.62
CA ASP A 441 -13.07 -13.38 6.60
C ASP A 441 -14.36 -12.77 6.03
N LEU A 442 -14.70 -11.56 6.49
CA LEU A 442 -15.89 -10.85 6.01
C LEU A 442 -15.75 -10.37 4.57
N TYR A 443 -14.55 -10.01 4.09
CA TYR A 443 -14.35 -9.59 2.69
C TYR A 443 -14.68 -10.72 1.72
N GLY A 444 -14.27 -11.95 2.03
CA GLY A 444 -14.63 -13.14 1.26
C GLY A 444 -16.14 -13.32 1.14
N ILE A 445 -16.88 -13.12 2.24
CA ILE A 445 -18.34 -13.20 2.29
C ILE A 445 -18.98 -12.06 1.51
N VAL A 446 -18.55 -10.81 1.71
CA VAL A 446 -19.06 -9.63 1.02
C VAL A 446 -18.89 -9.79 -0.50
N ARG A 447 -17.67 -10.10 -0.97
CA ARG A 447 -17.38 -10.16 -2.42
C ARG A 447 -18.19 -11.19 -3.18
N ARG A 448 -18.68 -12.21 -2.47
CA ARG A 448 -19.51 -13.26 -3.04
C ARG A 448 -21.00 -12.98 -2.85
N GLY A 449 -21.39 -12.62 -1.63
CA GLY A 449 -22.78 -12.52 -1.20
C GLY A 449 -23.48 -11.21 -1.57
N VAL A 450 -22.72 -10.13 -1.74
CA VAL A 450 -23.29 -8.78 -1.97
C VAL A 450 -22.66 -8.15 -3.20
N ARG A 451 -23.50 -7.44 -3.96
CA ARG A 451 -23.04 -6.52 -4.99
C ARG A 451 -23.32 -5.09 -4.54
N VAL A 452 -22.30 -4.24 -4.54
CA VAL A 452 -22.42 -2.83 -4.15
C VAL A 452 -22.16 -1.92 -5.35
N SER A 453 -22.77 -0.73 -5.36
CA SER A 453 -22.59 0.28 -6.41
C SER A 453 -21.25 1.02 -6.36
N GLN A 454 -20.34 0.61 -5.47
CA GLN A 454 -19.02 1.19 -5.32
C GLN A 454 -18.01 0.58 -6.29
N ARG A 455 -16.97 1.37 -6.62
CA ARG A 455 -15.90 0.95 -7.55
C ARG A 455 -14.91 -0.04 -6.93
N SER A 456 -14.90 -0.16 -5.60
CA SER A 456 -14.10 -1.12 -4.84
C SER A 456 -14.90 -1.70 -3.68
N TYR A 457 -14.36 -2.80 -3.13
CA TYR A 457 -14.91 -3.48 -1.95
C TYR A 457 -13.95 -3.28 -0.76
N SER A 458 -13.37 -2.08 -0.59
CA SER A 458 -12.73 -1.75 0.68
C SER A 458 -13.81 -1.46 1.72
N ILE A 459 -13.55 -1.75 2.99
CA ILE A 459 -14.55 -1.56 4.07
C ILE A 459 -15.06 -0.11 4.10
N LYS A 460 -14.15 0.86 3.93
CA LYS A 460 -14.46 2.30 3.77
C LYS A 460 -15.50 2.61 2.70
N LYS A 461 -15.51 1.91 1.57
CA LYS A 461 -16.52 2.13 0.52
C LYS A 461 -17.87 1.50 0.87
N LEU A 462 -17.90 0.54 1.80
CA LEU A 462 -19.12 -0.10 2.28
C LEU A 462 -19.76 0.61 3.47
N GLU A 463 -18.99 1.35 4.27
CA GLU A 463 -19.44 2.08 5.46
C GLU A 463 -20.75 2.86 5.31
N PRO A 464 -21.02 3.55 4.18
CA PRO A 464 -22.31 4.23 3.99
C PRO A 464 -23.55 3.32 4.09
N LEU A 465 -23.38 2.00 3.99
CA LEU A 465 -24.47 1.01 4.10
C LEU A 465 -24.84 0.65 5.55
N TYR A 466 -23.94 0.85 6.51
CA TYR A 466 -24.09 0.30 7.87
C TYR A 466 -23.54 1.16 9.01
N MET A 467 -22.75 2.20 8.73
CA MET A 467 -22.22 3.10 9.77
C MET A 467 -23.21 4.19 10.20
N GLY A 468 -24.16 4.57 9.33
CA GLY A 468 -25.10 5.65 9.62
C GLY A 468 -24.37 7.00 9.74
N ASP A 469 -24.69 7.77 10.79
CA ASP A 469 -24.09 9.09 11.06
C ASP A 469 -22.69 8.99 11.72
N ASP A 470 -22.23 7.79 12.10
CA ASP A 470 -20.90 7.55 12.70
C ASP A 470 -19.83 7.44 11.60
N GLU A 471 -19.64 8.52 10.86
CA GLU A 471 -18.61 8.63 9.83
C GLU A 471 -17.21 8.69 10.48
N ARG A 472 -16.18 8.33 9.70
CA ARG A 472 -14.77 8.48 10.10
C ARG A 472 -14.48 9.97 10.33
N ASP A 473 -14.48 10.41 11.58
CA ASP A 473 -14.02 11.72 12.01
C ASP A 473 -12.70 11.55 12.77
N GLY A 474 -11.58 11.78 12.09
CA GLY A 474 -10.25 11.54 12.66
C GLY A 474 -9.10 11.96 11.75
N GLU A 475 -7.93 12.20 12.35
CA GLU A 475 -6.70 12.59 11.64
C GLU A 475 -6.09 11.47 10.77
N VAL A 476 -6.49 10.22 11.01
CA VAL A 476 -6.05 9.04 10.27
C VAL A 476 -7.25 8.50 9.49
N ALA A 477 -7.17 8.51 8.17
CA ALA A 477 -8.29 8.14 7.28
C ALA A 477 -8.08 6.82 6.53
N ASP A 478 -6.86 6.26 6.54
CA ASP A 478 -6.52 4.93 6.04
C ASP A 478 -5.18 4.39 6.61
N GLY A 479 -4.85 3.15 6.27
CA GLY A 479 -3.63 2.49 6.74
C GLY A 479 -2.32 3.07 6.19
N ALA A 480 -2.33 3.84 5.10
CA ALA A 480 -1.13 4.54 4.65
C ALA A 480 -0.82 5.74 5.56
N GLU A 481 -1.86 6.45 5.98
CA GLU A 481 -1.77 7.54 6.96
C GLU A 481 -1.41 7.02 8.36
N SER A 482 -1.95 5.87 8.78
CA SER A 482 -1.63 5.27 10.09
C SER A 482 -0.12 5.02 10.23
N VAL A 483 0.51 4.53 9.16
CA VAL A 483 1.97 4.33 9.09
C VAL A 483 2.73 5.65 9.25
N VAL A 484 2.27 6.76 8.68
CA VAL A 484 2.93 8.06 8.86
C VAL A 484 2.76 8.60 10.27
N VAL A 485 1.56 8.54 10.82
CA VAL A 485 1.29 8.98 12.20
C VAL A 485 2.11 8.15 13.21
N TYR A 486 2.28 6.85 12.97
CA TYR A 486 3.17 6.03 13.78
C TYR A 486 4.64 6.46 13.68
N ALA A 487 5.11 6.83 12.49
CA ALA A 487 6.47 7.38 12.32
C ALA A 487 6.66 8.68 13.09
N GLU A 488 5.68 9.58 13.03
CA GLU A 488 5.67 10.84 13.80
C GLU A 488 5.71 10.57 15.31
N PHE A 489 4.90 9.63 15.80
CA PHE A 489 4.95 9.17 17.19
C PHE A 489 6.37 8.76 17.59
N ARG A 490 7.04 7.92 16.79
CA ARG A 490 8.42 7.46 17.09
C ARG A 490 9.41 8.61 17.13
N ALA A 491 9.33 9.55 16.18
CA ALA A 491 10.19 10.74 16.15
C ALA A 491 9.95 11.67 17.35
N LEU A 492 8.70 11.84 17.78
CA LEU A 492 8.33 12.64 18.96
C LEU A 492 8.86 12.01 20.26
N VAL A 493 8.82 10.68 20.37
CA VAL A 493 9.42 9.94 21.50
C VAL A 493 10.93 10.17 21.54
N GLU A 494 11.63 10.04 20.41
CA GLU A 494 13.08 10.29 20.34
C GLU A 494 13.45 11.73 20.68
N ALA A 495 12.61 12.69 20.29
CA ALA A 495 12.76 14.11 20.62
C ALA A 495 12.36 14.46 22.07
N GLY A 496 11.88 13.50 22.88
CA GLY A 496 11.44 13.74 24.26
C GLY A 496 10.13 14.53 24.39
N ARG A 497 9.29 14.57 23.34
CA ARG A 497 8.02 15.31 23.29
C ARG A 497 6.85 14.39 23.65
N ALA A 498 6.78 14.02 24.93
CA ALA A 498 5.89 12.96 25.41
C ALA A 498 4.39 13.23 25.21
N ASP A 499 3.92 14.46 25.44
CA ASP A 499 2.50 14.79 25.33
C ASP A 499 2.02 14.67 23.88
N GLU A 500 2.76 15.22 22.94
CA GLU A 500 2.43 15.13 21.50
C GLU A 500 2.55 13.69 20.97
N ALA A 501 3.50 12.91 21.50
CA ALA A 501 3.59 11.49 21.18
C ALA A 501 2.34 10.73 21.68
N ALA A 502 1.81 11.08 22.85
CA ALA A 502 0.59 10.49 23.38
C ALA A 502 -0.63 10.83 22.51
N ASP A 503 -0.73 12.07 22.00
CA ASP A 503 -1.79 12.48 21.08
C ASP A 503 -1.77 11.64 19.78
N ARG A 504 -0.58 11.37 19.23
CA ARG A 504 -0.43 10.51 18.04
C ARG A 504 -0.85 9.06 18.31
N LEU A 505 -0.51 8.51 19.48
CA LEU A 505 -0.97 7.16 19.85
C LEU A 505 -2.48 7.10 20.03
N GLU A 506 -3.10 8.13 20.60
CA GLU A 506 -4.55 8.18 20.77
C GLU A 506 -5.27 8.27 19.42
N ALA A 507 -4.74 9.03 18.45
CA ALA A 507 -5.27 9.08 17.09
C ALA A 507 -5.23 7.70 16.42
N LEU A 508 -4.12 6.97 16.54
CA LEU A 508 -3.99 5.59 16.03
C LEU A 508 -4.94 4.62 16.75
N ARG A 509 -5.08 4.75 18.07
CA ARG A 509 -6.00 3.95 18.88
C ARG A 509 -7.44 4.13 18.42
N ALA A 510 -7.88 5.37 18.25
CA ALA A 510 -9.24 5.72 17.85
C ALA A 510 -9.56 5.25 16.43
N TYR A 511 -8.59 5.40 15.50
CA TYR A 511 -8.70 4.88 14.14
C TYR A 511 -8.91 3.37 14.10
N ASN A 512 -8.08 2.62 14.83
CA ASN A 512 -8.17 1.17 14.84
C ASN A 512 -9.42 0.66 15.60
N GLU A 513 -9.84 1.34 16.67
CA GLU A 513 -11.12 1.05 17.34
C GLU A 513 -12.30 1.23 16.38
N TYR A 514 -12.27 2.28 15.55
CA TYR A 514 -13.27 2.50 14.51
C TYR A 514 -13.28 1.35 13.49
N ASP A 515 -12.12 0.86 13.04
CA ASP A 515 -12.03 -0.26 12.09
C ASP A 515 -12.58 -1.56 12.67
N CYS A 516 -12.30 -1.84 13.96
CA CYS A 516 -12.90 -2.96 14.67
C CYS A 516 -14.43 -2.80 14.78
N LEU A 517 -14.93 -1.60 15.07
CA LEU A 517 -16.36 -1.31 15.15
C LEU A 517 -17.06 -1.42 13.79
N SER A 518 -16.41 -0.94 12.71
CA SER A 518 -16.87 -1.05 11.34
C SER A 518 -17.01 -2.52 10.93
N THR A 519 -16.06 -3.36 11.34
CA THR A 519 -16.12 -4.82 11.14
C THR A 519 -17.31 -5.46 11.86
N LEU A 520 -17.59 -5.05 13.10
CA LEU A 520 -18.79 -5.49 13.85
C LEU A 520 -20.08 -5.10 13.12
N ARG A 521 -20.21 -3.83 12.75
CA ARG A 521 -21.44 -3.33 12.12
C ARG A 521 -21.64 -3.91 10.72
N LEU A 522 -20.57 -4.17 9.98
CA LEU A 522 -20.63 -4.91 8.73
C LEU A 522 -21.17 -6.33 8.94
N ARG A 523 -20.66 -7.06 9.94
CA ARG A 523 -21.14 -8.41 10.29
C ARG A 523 -22.65 -8.38 10.56
N ASP A 524 -23.09 -7.45 11.40
CA ASP A 524 -24.52 -7.30 11.75
C ASP A 524 -25.36 -6.95 10.52
N TRP A 525 -24.89 -6.01 9.69
CA TRP A 525 -25.57 -5.65 8.44
C TRP A 525 -25.71 -6.83 7.47
N LEU A 526 -24.69 -7.68 7.35
CA LEU A 526 -24.75 -8.88 6.50
C LEU A 526 -25.76 -9.91 7.04
N LEU A 527 -25.87 -10.06 8.36
CA LEU A 527 -26.88 -10.91 8.98
C LEU A 527 -28.30 -10.40 8.71
N ASP A 528 -28.50 -9.07 8.74
CA ASP A 528 -29.78 -8.46 8.34
C ASP A 528 -30.11 -8.73 6.87
N ARG A 529 -29.14 -8.60 5.96
CA ARG A 529 -29.33 -8.92 4.53
C ARG A 529 -29.58 -10.41 4.29
N ARG A 530 -29.04 -11.30 5.14
CA ARG A 530 -29.34 -12.74 5.11
C ARG A 530 -30.79 -12.99 5.50
N ALA A 531 -31.29 -12.30 6.52
CA ALA A 531 -32.66 -12.45 7.01
C ALA A 531 -33.70 -11.83 6.07
N ASP A 532 -33.36 -10.69 5.45
CA ASP A 532 -34.21 -9.99 4.48
C ASP A 532 -33.41 -9.61 3.22
N PRO A 533 -33.27 -10.54 2.26
CA PRO A 533 -32.53 -10.29 1.01
C PRO A 533 -33.16 -9.23 0.11
N GLY A 534 -34.46 -8.92 0.30
CA GLY A 534 -35.21 -7.91 -0.46
C GLY A 534 -35.32 -6.57 0.27
N GLY A 535 -34.92 -6.50 1.53
CA GLY A 535 -34.96 -5.30 2.35
C GLY A 535 -33.96 -4.26 1.85
N GLY A 536 -34.48 -3.08 1.46
CA GLY A 536 -33.65 -1.89 1.32
C GLY A 536 -32.92 -1.56 2.63
N PRO A 537 -31.93 -0.65 2.61
CA PRO A 537 -31.17 -0.30 3.81
C PRO A 537 -32.15 0.04 4.95
N ALA A 538 -32.04 -0.69 6.06
CA ALA A 538 -32.81 -0.38 7.25
C ALA A 538 -32.39 1.04 7.70
N PRO A 539 -33.33 1.98 7.92
CA PRO A 539 -32.98 3.26 8.50
C PRO A 539 -32.41 3.02 9.89
N VAL A 540 -31.16 3.41 10.10
CA VAL A 540 -30.55 3.42 11.44
C VAL A 540 -31.41 4.36 12.29
N ALA A 541 -32.13 3.80 13.27
CA ALA A 541 -33.07 4.54 14.07
C ALA A 541 -32.33 5.46 15.06
N ARG A 542 -32.57 6.76 14.94
CA ARG A 542 -32.12 7.80 15.88
C ARG A 542 -32.69 7.56 17.29
N PRO A 543 -31.88 7.53 18.36
CA PRO A 543 -32.35 8.01 19.65
C PRO A 543 -32.45 9.54 19.55
N GLY A 544 -33.66 10.07 19.70
CA GLY A 544 -33.91 11.51 19.65
C GLY A 544 -33.02 12.29 20.61
N GLY A 545 -32.57 13.46 20.14
CA GLY A 545 -31.69 14.35 20.88
C GLY A 545 -32.19 14.64 22.29
N ALA A 546 -31.42 14.18 23.26
CA ALA A 546 -31.38 14.76 24.59
C ALA A 546 -29.94 15.23 24.82
N THR A 547 -29.78 16.56 24.84
CA THR A 547 -28.58 17.23 25.30
C THR A 547 -28.23 16.76 26.72
N SER A 548 -27.14 16.01 26.87
CA SER A 548 -26.47 15.83 28.16
C SER A 548 -25.00 16.17 27.99
N GLY A 549 -24.60 17.25 28.65
CA GLY A 549 -23.26 17.85 28.56
C GLY A 549 -22.13 16.90 28.92
N GLY A 550 -20.97 17.19 28.33
CA GLY A 550 -19.73 16.46 28.54
C GLY A 550 -19.38 16.33 30.03
N GLN A 551 -19.09 15.10 30.42
CA GLN A 551 -18.22 14.83 31.56
C GLN A 551 -17.06 13.99 31.05
N VAL A 552 -15.90 14.63 31.00
CA VAL A 552 -14.59 13.99 30.94
C VAL A 552 -14.46 13.12 32.18
N LEU A 553 -14.59 11.81 32.03
CA LEU A 553 -14.22 10.84 33.06
C LEU A 553 -12.82 10.34 32.72
N GLY A 554 -11.83 10.88 33.44
CA GLY A 554 -10.49 10.32 33.49
C GLY A 554 -10.55 8.89 34.03
N GLY A 555 -10.45 7.91 33.15
CA GLY A 555 -10.31 6.50 33.48
C GLY A 555 -8.85 6.17 33.75
N ALA A 556 -8.57 5.75 34.98
CA ALA A 556 -7.24 5.30 35.39
C ALA A 556 -6.78 4.08 34.58
N ARG A 557 -5.49 4.05 34.22
CA ARG A 557 -4.76 2.88 33.72
C ARG A 557 -4.86 1.75 34.74
N GLU A 558 -5.55 0.65 34.42
CA GLU A 558 -5.37 -0.64 35.10
C GLU A 558 -4.69 -1.63 34.14
N PRO A 559 -3.51 -2.19 34.48
CA PRO A 559 -2.89 -3.26 33.71
C PRO A 559 -3.72 -4.55 33.84
N LEU A 560 -3.79 -5.33 32.74
CA LEU A 560 -4.53 -6.58 32.51
C LEU A 560 -4.54 -7.64 33.64
N HIS A 561 -3.70 -7.53 34.68
CA HIS A 561 -3.58 -8.52 35.74
C HIS A 561 -4.81 -8.67 36.69
N ARG A 562 -5.82 -7.78 36.63
CA ARG A 562 -6.93 -7.78 37.61
C ARG A 562 -8.29 -8.27 37.13
N LEU A 563 -8.53 -8.40 35.83
CA LEU A 563 -9.83 -8.84 35.29
C LEU A 563 -9.96 -10.37 35.11
N LEU A 564 -8.91 -11.14 35.45
CA LEU A 564 -8.80 -12.56 35.11
C LEU A 564 -8.83 -13.56 36.29
N LEU A 565 -9.34 -13.19 37.47
CA LEU A 565 -9.55 -14.18 38.55
C LEU A 565 -11.04 -14.52 38.74
N PRO A 566 -11.41 -15.82 38.78
CA PRO A 566 -12.76 -16.21 39.15
C PRO A 566 -13.06 -15.79 40.60
N ARG A 567 -14.26 -15.25 40.82
CA ARG A 567 -14.80 -14.93 42.15
C ARG A 567 -15.02 -16.20 42.98
N HIS A 568 -13.97 -16.74 43.58
CA HIS A 568 -14.08 -17.70 44.67
C HIS A 568 -12.90 -17.54 45.63
N GLN A 569 -13.02 -16.60 46.57
CA GLN A 569 -12.57 -16.69 47.96
C GLN A 569 -12.84 -15.36 48.68
N GLN A 570 -14.09 -15.15 49.07
CA GLN A 570 -14.41 -14.36 50.26
C GLN A 570 -15.03 -15.30 51.28
N HIS A 571 -14.23 -15.76 52.23
CA HIS A 571 -14.61 -16.08 53.61
C HIS A 571 -13.32 -16.30 54.40
N GLY A 572 -13.09 -15.46 55.40
CA GLY A 572 -11.99 -15.64 56.35
C GLY A 572 -11.30 -14.36 56.80
N ALA A 573 -12.07 -13.36 57.24
CA ALA A 573 -11.55 -12.44 58.24
C ALA A 573 -11.44 -13.21 59.58
N LEU A 574 -10.28 -13.17 60.24
CA LEU A 574 -10.12 -13.07 61.71
C LEU A 574 -8.63 -13.23 62.13
N LEU A 575 -8.25 -12.39 63.10
CA LEU A 575 -7.04 -12.35 63.94
C LEU A 575 -5.89 -11.48 63.38
N GLN A 576 -5.73 -10.22 63.85
CA GLN A 576 -4.95 -9.80 65.05
C GLN A 576 -3.45 -10.11 64.86
N GLU A 577 -2.49 -9.18 64.91
CA GLU A 577 -2.36 -7.86 65.55
C GLU A 577 -1.69 -6.82 64.64
#